data_AF-A0A0G0D1Z4-F1
#
_entry.id   AF-A0A0G0D1Z4-F1
#
_cell.length_a   1.000
_cell.length_b   1.000
_cell.length_c   1.000
_cell.angle_alpha   90.00
_cell.angle_beta   90.00
_cell.angle_gamma   90.00
#
_symmetry.space_group_name_H-M   'P 1'
#
loop_
_entity.id
_entity.type
_entity.pdbx_description
1 polymer ?
#
loop_
_entity_poly.entity_id
_entity_poly.type
_entity_poly.pdbx_seq_one_letter_code
_entity_poly.pdbx_strand_id
1 'polypeptide(L)' 'MSQGDISRKLGLDRAYISSIENGRMNPTLSTLEKLAEAIGVNSSELIK' A
#
# COMPACT_ATOMS: atom_id res chain seq x y z
N MET A 1 4.88 -7.96 -8.18
CA MET A 1 5.65 -7.20 -7.17
C MET A 1 5.33 -7.78 -5.80
N SER A 2 6.31 -7.99 -4.92
CA SER A 2 6.10 -8.54 -3.57
C SER A 2 5.88 -7.42 -2.53
N GLN A 3 5.34 -7.76 -1.34
CA GLN A 3 5.25 -6.83 -0.21
C GLN A 3 6.62 -6.23 0.16
N GLY A 4 7.69 -7.01 0.04
CA GLY A 4 9.06 -6.54 0.30
C GLY A 4 9.53 -5.50 -0.72
N ASP A 5 9.08 -5.62 -1.98
CA ASP A 5 9.37 -4.64 -3.03
C ASP A 5 8.61 -3.33 -2.77
N ILE A 6 7.33 -3.43 -2.37
CA ILE A 6 6.51 -2.26 -1.99
C ILE A 6 7.11 -1.55 -0.79
N SER A 7 7.48 -2.31 0.25
CA SER A 7 8.14 -1.82 1.45
C SER A 7 9.41 -1.04 1.11
N ARG A 8 10.31 -1.61 0.30
CA ARG A 8 11.53 -0.94 -0.17
C ARG A 8 11.24 0.30 -1.01
N LYS A 9 10.26 0.23 -1.91
CA LYS A 9 9.91 1.32 -2.83
C LYS A 9 9.29 2.52 -2.09
N LEU A 10 8.52 2.27 -1.04
CA LEU A 10 7.79 3.31 -0.31
C LEU A 10 8.40 3.70 1.05
N GLY A 11 9.45 3.01 1.49
CA GLY A 11 10.01 3.19 2.84
C GLY A 11 9.01 2.81 3.94
N LEU A 12 8.05 1.93 3.64
CA LEU A 12 7.05 1.47 4.58
C LEU A 12 7.47 0.13 5.17
N ASP A 13 7.08 -0.13 6.41
CA ASP A 13 7.32 -1.43 7.04
C ASP A 13 6.53 -2.55 6.35
N ARG A 14 7.14 -3.73 6.19
CA ARG A 14 6.46 -4.87 5.54
C ARG A 14 5.22 -5.33 6.32
N ALA A 15 5.26 -5.30 7.66
CA ALA A 15 4.11 -5.63 8.50
C ALA A 15 3.01 -4.57 8.37
N TYR A 16 3.36 -3.31 8.13
CA TYR A 16 2.39 -2.25 7.80
C TYR A 16 1.65 -2.56 6.49
N ILE A 17 2.37 -2.91 5.41
CA ILE A 17 1.77 -3.34 4.14
C ILE A 17 0.85 -4.55 4.34
N SER A 18 1.33 -5.57 5.05
CA SER A 18 0.55 -6.77 5.36
C SER A 18 -0.73 -6.45 6.14
N SER A 19 -0.66 -5.52 7.09
CA SER A 19 -1.82 -5.11 7.89
C SER A 19 -2.89 -4.42 7.05
N ILE A 20 -2.49 -3.61 6.06
CA ILE A 20 -3.40 -2.99 5.09
C ILE A 20 -4.06 -4.05 4.20
N GLU A 21 -3.27 -4.95 3.60
CA GLU A 21 -3.78 -5.98 2.69
C GLU A 21 -4.77 -6.94 3.37
N ASN A 22 -4.58 -7.20 4.67
CA ASN A 22 -5.48 -8.04 5.47
C ASN A 22 -6.63 -7.26 6.12
N GLY A 23 -6.81 -5.98 5.82
CA GLY A 23 -7.87 -5.14 6.39
C GLY A 23 -7.77 -4.89 7.90
N ARG A 24 -6.59 -5.17 8.50
CA ARG A 24 -6.34 -4.92 9.93
C ARG A 24 -6.04 -3.46 10.23
N MET A 25 -5.65 -2.70 9.21
CA MET A 25 -5.37 -1.27 9.30
C MET A 25 -5.90 -0.53 8.09
N ASN A 26 -6.61 0.57 8.33
CA ASN A 26 -7.04 1.48 7.27
C ASN A 26 -5.92 2.49 6.97
N PRO A 27 -5.38 2.53 5.73
CA PRO A 27 -4.40 3.53 5.34
C PRO A 27 -5.02 4.92 5.26
N THR A 28 -4.20 5.96 5.40
CA THR A 28 -4.63 7.33 5.04
C THR A 28 -4.76 7.46 3.53
N LEU A 29 -5.50 8.47 3.05
CA LEU A 29 -5.59 8.76 1.62
C LEU A 29 -4.21 8.96 0.98
N SER A 30 -3.31 9.68 1.66
CA SER A 30 -1.94 9.90 1.19
C SER A 30 -1.12 8.60 1.10
N THR A 31 -1.36 7.64 1.99
CA THR A 31 -0.74 6.31 1.93
C THR A 31 -1.31 5.52 0.75
N LEU A 32 -2.62 5.61 0.52
CA LEU A 32 -3.30 4.94 -0.59
C LEU A 32 -2.77 5.44 -1.94
N GLU A 33 -2.58 6.75 -2.09
CA GLU A 33 -1.98 7.37 -3.29
C GLU A 33 -0.57 6.88 -3.55
N LYS A 34 0.29 6.87 -2.52
CA LYS A 34 1.66 6.32 -2.61
C LYS A 34 1.66 4.85 -2.99
N LEU A 35 0.77 4.05 -2.42
CA LEU A 35 0.61 2.64 -2.76
C LEU A 35 0.21 2.46 -4.23
N ALA A 36 -0.79 3.20 -4.67
CA ALA A 36 -1.29 3.18 -6.04
C ALA A 36 -0.19 3.55 -7.05
N GLU A 37 0.56 4.63 -6.78
CA GLU A 37 1.72 5.03 -7.58
C GLU A 37 2.83 3.97 -7.59
N ALA A 38 3.12 3.36 -6.45
CA ALA A 38 4.13 2.33 -6.35
C ALA A 38 3.80 1.08 -7.17
N ILE A 39 2.51 0.72 -7.26
CA ILE A 39 2.05 -0.47 -7.96
C ILE A 39 1.52 -0.19 -9.38
N GLY A 40 1.43 1.09 -9.78
CA GLY A 40 1.05 1.52 -11.13
C GLY A 40 -0.44 1.45 -11.42
N VAL A 41 -1.29 1.66 -10.41
CA VAL A 41 -2.76 1.68 -10.54
C VAL A 41 -3.33 3.02 -10.09
N ASN A 42 -4.62 3.26 -10.32
CA ASN A 42 -5.32 4.40 -9.75
C ASN A 42 -5.68 4.14 -8.27
N SER A 43 -5.60 5.16 -7.43
CA SER A 43 -5.95 5.04 -6.00
C SER A 43 -7.41 4.61 -5.78
N SER A 44 -8.32 4.94 -6.69
CA SER A 44 -9.71 4.46 -6.66
C SER A 44 -9.83 2.93 -6.81
N GLU A 45 -8.87 2.26 -7.44
CA GLU A 45 -8.85 0.79 -7.57
C GLU A 45 -8.49 0.09 -6.24
N LEU A 46 -7.98 0.85 -5.27
CA LEU A 46 -7.65 0.37 -3.93
C LEU A 46 -8.79 0.59 -2.92
N ILE A 47 -9.90 1.20 -3.35
CA ILE A 47 -11.08 1.45 -2.54
C ILE A 47 -12.15 0.42 -2.92
N LYS A 48 -12.80 -0.18 -1.92
CA LYS A 48 -13.89 -1.13 -2.11
C LYS A 48 -15.11 -0.73 -1.31
#